data_AF-A0AAQ3JZI6-F1
#
_entry.id   AF-A0AAQ3JZI6-F1
#
_cell.length_a   1.000
_cell.length_b   1.000
_cell.length_c   1.000
_cell.angle_alpha   90.00
_cell.angle_beta   90.00
_cell.angle_gamma   90.00
#
_symmetry.space_group_name_H-M   'P 1'
#
loop_
_entity.id
_entity.type
_entity.pdbx_description
1 polymer ?
#
loop_
_entity_poly.entity_id
_entity_poly.type
_entity_poly.pdbx_seq_one_letter_code
_entity_poly.pdbx_strand_id
1 'polypeptide(L)'
;MEGNAVEISISETTDTRENGRLTSITRINQIAPTQVDAAQLNYRRPAATRYTSKLAIILFFVHLVTASIFILFLSVRGFLSRSPSFHPARWFTSLLTSAVASILVAILWLLLVLHYPAKALRAALLLAPFLAVGVAVLLLADDGGGSLASAVLFLVLALVLSLYCCWITRRLRHAEEILSAAGASVLPTLVLAKYLGLALLAGLVYFSFWTLGAGGIAAGGASRLAPLYVLLLLLSLGWTMQAIRYVVHVAVAQLAYARLAQGTEVAVPTAFNTAAKRVLGQVCFGSAAVPVVVTARVAAQAMGTVAGESDEFLFSCSSCFMGVADRLVTLVNRWGFVYVGVHGKGLGGASAEIWELFVKQGMDKLIDLDLTGPFCFLCGVVGGGVSAMVAGPWVLEAGEGHVAEATVYAFTVGYFMACVAAYHVVFAENPQNNEMGSCIREQMRQLQTSPD
;
A
#
# COMPACT_ATOMS: atom_id res chain seq x y z
N MET A 1 55.57 -30.92 34.78
CA MET A 1 54.39 -31.04 33.90
C MET A 1 53.43 -29.94 34.31
N GLU A 2 52.99 -29.21 33.30
CA GLU A 2 52.18 -27.96 33.31
C GLU A 2 50.99 -28.00 34.29
N GLY A 3 50.46 -26.90 34.83
CA GLY A 3 50.38 -25.52 34.33
C GLY A 3 48.91 -25.12 34.14
N ASN A 4 48.57 -23.86 34.49
CA ASN A 4 47.30 -23.13 34.37
C ASN A 4 46.40 -23.20 35.62
N ALA A 5 46.60 -22.37 36.67
CA ALA A 5 46.58 -20.90 36.74
C ALA A 5 45.17 -20.31 36.49
N VAL A 6 44.52 -19.95 37.60
CA VAL A 6 43.29 -19.15 37.67
C VAL A 6 43.72 -17.70 37.80
N GLU A 7 43.47 -16.88 36.78
CA GLU A 7 43.81 -15.46 36.77
C GLU A 7 42.59 -14.64 37.21
N ILE A 8 42.63 -14.13 38.45
CA ILE A 8 41.68 -13.15 38.97
C ILE A 8 42.32 -11.77 38.74
N SER A 9 41.83 -11.04 37.75
CA SER A 9 42.25 -9.66 37.51
C SER A 9 41.53 -8.71 38.48
N ILE A 10 42.31 -8.20 39.43
CA ILE A 10 41.95 -7.10 40.32
C ILE A 10 42.30 -5.80 39.59
N SER A 11 41.30 -4.98 39.28
CA SER A 11 41.50 -3.64 38.72
C SER A 11 41.91 -2.67 39.83
N GLU A 12 43.21 -2.41 39.94
CA GLU A 12 43.80 -1.38 40.80
C GLU A 12 43.54 0.02 40.20
N THR A 13 42.88 0.90 40.97
CA THR A 13 42.69 2.30 40.59
C THR A 13 43.93 3.12 40.96
N THR A 14 44.76 3.44 39.97
CA THR A 14 45.89 4.36 40.12
C THR A 14 45.53 5.69 39.47
N ASP A 15 45.29 6.70 40.30
CA ASP A 15 44.99 8.07 39.90
C ASP A 15 46.31 8.86 39.90
N THR A 16 46.88 9.11 38.72
CA THR A 16 48.03 10.02 38.56
C THR A 16 47.74 11.03 37.46
N ARG A 17 47.78 12.29 37.89
CA ARG A 17 47.34 13.50 37.21
C ARG A 17 48.52 14.15 36.50
N GLU A 18 48.52 14.21 35.17
CA GLU A 18 49.49 15.02 34.42
C GLU A 18 48.86 15.69 33.18
N ASN A 19 48.75 17.02 33.25
CA ASN A 19 48.70 18.03 32.20
C ASN A 19 48.01 17.74 30.84
N GLY A 20 46.81 18.32 30.66
CA GLY A 20 46.59 19.27 29.57
C GLY A 20 46.12 18.78 28.19
N ARG A 21 44.93 18.15 28.10
CA ARG A 21 43.96 18.30 26.98
C ARG A 21 42.71 17.45 27.23
N LEU A 22 41.55 18.07 27.42
CA LEU A 22 40.28 17.36 27.54
C LEU A 22 39.64 17.19 26.16
N THR A 23 40.09 16.18 25.39
CA THR A 23 39.30 15.64 24.28
C THR A 23 38.40 14.54 24.84
N SER A 24 37.12 14.87 25.06
CA SER A 24 36.07 13.91 25.41
C SER A 24 35.79 12.99 24.21
N ILE A 25 36.58 11.92 24.06
CA ILE A 25 36.22 10.78 23.22
C ILE A 25 35.47 9.81 24.12
N THR A 26 34.15 9.91 24.11
CA THR A 26 33.24 8.92 24.70
C THR A 26 33.43 7.62 23.91
N ARG A 27 34.28 6.70 24.40
CA ARG A 27 34.24 5.30 23.95
C ARG A 27 32.86 4.76 24.28
N ILE A 28 32.05 4.57 23.25
CA ILE A 28 30.80 3.82 23.30
C ILE A 28 31.19 2.41 23.72
N ASN A 29 31.01 2.08 25.00
CA ASN A 29 31.09 0.72 25.47
C ASN A 29 30.10 -0.11 24.67
N GLN A 30 30.61 -1.17 24.04
CA GLN A 30 29.81 -2.19 23.38
C GLN A 30 28.79 -2.74 24.37
N ILE A 31 27.52 -2.44 24.13
CA ILE A 31 26.41 -3.04 24.85
C ILE A 31 26.33 -4.49 24.37
N ALA A 32 26.42 -5.44 25.31
CA ALA A 32 26.26 -6.86 25.02
C ALA A 32 24.89 -7.11 24.35
N PRO A 33 24.82 -7.99 23.33
CA PRO A 33 23.61 -8.20 22.52
C PRO A 33 22.37 -8.61 23.35
N THR A 34 22.57 -9.17 24.54
CA THR A 34 21.50 -9.60 25.44
C THR A 34 20.72 -8.45 26.10
N GLN A 35 21.28 -7.24 26.22
CA GLN A 35 20.56 -6.08 26.77
C GLN A 35 19.67 -5.38 25.73
N VAL A 36 19.97 -5.51 24.44
CA VAL A 36 19.12 -4.98 23.36
C VAL A 36 17.84 -5.81 23.26
N ASP A 37 17.95 -7.14 23.35
CA ASP A 37 16.80 -8.04 23.32
C ASP A 37 15.84 -7.87 24.51
N ALA A 38 16.38 -7.59 25.71
CA ALA A 38 15.58 -7.32 26.90
C ALA A 38 14.95 -5.92 26.93
N ALA A 39 15.59 -4.92 26.30
CA ALA A 39 15.05 -3.56 26.18
C ALA A 39 13.98 -3.45 25.08
N GLN A 40 14.09 -4.22 23.99
CA GLN A 40 13.11 -4.24 22.90
C GLN A 40 11.83 -5.01 23.27
N LEU A 41 11.90 -6.02 24.14
CA LEU A 41 10.71 -6.74 24.62
C LEU A 41 9.82 -5.93 25.59
N ASN A 42 10.35 -4.84 26.16
CA ASN A 42 9.69 -4.06 27.21
C ASN A 42 9.17 -2.68 26.78
N TYR A 43 9.08 -2.38 25.48
CA TYR A 43 8.34 -1.19 25.02
C TYR A 43 6.84 -1.37 25.29
N ARG A 44 6.43 -1.04 26.53
CA ARG A 44 5.05 -1.05 27.00
C ARG A 44 4.25 -0.09 26.14
N ARG A 45 3.53 -0.66 25.17
CA ARG A 45 2.58 0.03 24.28
C ARG A 45 1.78 1.09 25.09
N PRO A 46 1.91 2.40 24.82
CA PRO A 46 1.23 3.45 25.58
C PRO A 46 -0.27 3.17 25.66
N ALA A 47 -0.90 3.34 26.82
CA ALA A 47 -2.31 2.96 27.03
C ALA A 47 -3.27 3.53 25.97
N ALA A 48 -3.03 4.77 25.51
CA ALA A 48 -3.76 5.43 24.44
C ALA A 48 -3.71 4.66 23.10
N THR A 49 -2.53 4.16 22.70
CA THR A 49 -2.38 3.39 21.44
C THR A 49 -3.05 2.01 21.49
N ARG A 50 -3.26 1.47 22.69
CA ARG A 50 -4.03 0.23 22.89
C ARG A 50 -5.52 0.47 22.73
N TYR A 51 -6.02 1.60 23.22
CA TYR A 51 -7.42 1.99 23.10
C TYR A 51 -7.79 2.27 21.63
N THR A 52 -7.01 3.09 20.92
CA THR A 52 -7.26 3.40 19.50
C THR A 52 -7.23 2.15 18.63
N SER A 53 -6.29 1.24 18.89
CA SER A 53 -6.22 -0.06 18.21
C SER A 53 -7.48 -0.90 18.41
N LYS A 54 -7.97 -1.02 19.64
CA LYS A 54 -9.20 -1.77 19.94
C LYS A 54 -10.43 -1.13 19.29
N LEU A 55 -10.55 0.19 19.38
CA LEU A 55 -11.65 0.93 18.76
C LEU A 55 -11.67 0.72 17.25
N ALA A 56 -10.51 0.81 16.58
CA ALA A 56 -10.42 0.61 15.14
C ALA A 56 -10.81 -0.81 14.70
N ILE A 57 -10.47 -1.84 15.49
CA ILE A 57 -10.93 -3.21 15.24
C ILE A 57 -12.45 -3.29 15.36
N ILE A 58 -13.01 -2.76 16.44
CA ILE A 58 -14.47 -2.78 16.68
C ILE A 58 -15.19 -2.06 15.54
N LEU A 59 -14.73 -0.85 15.18
CA LEU A 59 -15.30 -0.07 14.08
C LEU A 59 -15.24 -0.84 12.76
N PHE A 60 -14.13 -1.49 12.44
CA PHE A 60 -13.99 -2.26 11.20
C PHE A 60 -14.95 -3.45 11.15
N PHE A 61 -15.11 -4.20 12.25
CA PHE A 61 -16.05 -5.31 12.31
C PHE A 61 -17.51 -4.86 12.30
N VAL A 62 -17.86 -3.78 13.00
CA VAL A 62 -19.19 -3.17 12.94
C VAL A 62 -19.50 -2.72 11.51
N HIS A 63 -18.53 -2.11 10.81
CA HIS A 63 -18.65 -1.79 9.39
C HIS A 63 -18.95 -3.03 8.55
N LEU A 64 -18.24 -4.15 8.75
CA LEU A 64 -18.46 -5.38 7.97
C LEU A 64 -19.86 -5.93 8.20
N VAL A 65 -20.31 -6.00 9.45
CA VAL A 65 -21.67 -6.47 9.79
C VAL A 65 -22.74 -5.55 9.18
N THR A 66 -22.56 -4.23 9.30
CA THR A 66 -23.50 -3.24 8.75
C THR A 66 -23.55 -3.31 7.23
N ALA A 67 -22.39 -3.43 6.58
CA ALA A 67 -22.28 -3.62 5.14
C ALA A 67 -22.95 -4.91 4.69
N SER A 68 -22.78 -6.01 5.43
CA SER A 68 -23.46 -7.28 5.14
C SER A 68 -24.97 -7.18 5.23
N ILE A 69 -25.50 -6.56 6.30
CA ILE A 69 -26.94 -6.32 6.44
C ILE A 69 -27.44 -5.45 5.27
N PHE A 70 -26.70 -4.41 4.92
CA PHE A 70 -27.06 -3.50 3.84
C PHE A 70 -27.05 -4.19 2.46
N ILE A 71 -26.03 -4.99 2.15
CA ILE A 71 -25.93 -5.79 0.92
C ILE A 71 -27.11 -6.77 0.82
N LEU A 72 -27.42 -7.48 1.92
CA LEU A 72 -28.55 -8.41 1.95
C LEU A 72 -29.88 -7.68 1.75
N PHE A 73 -30.08 -6.53 2.41
CA PHE A 73 -31.26 -5.70 2.24
C PHE A 73 -31.45 -5.25 0.78
N LEU A 74 -30.39 -4.73 0.14
CA LEU A 74 -30.42 -4.32 -1.26
C LEU A 74 -30.70 -5.49 -2.20
N SER A 75 -30.07 -6.65 -1.94
CA SER A 75 -30.26 -7.86 -2.73
C SER A 75 -31.70 -8.37 -2.66
N VAL A 76 -32.29 -8.46 -1.46
CA VAL A 76 -33.69 -8.85 -1.27
C VAL A 76 -34.63 -7.85 -1.92
N ARG A 77 -34.40 -6.55 -1.74
CA ARG A 77 -35.20 -5.50 -2.37
C ARG A 77 -35.17 -5.59 -3.89
N GLY A 78 -34.00 -5.78 -4.49
CA GLY A 78 -33.84 -5.93 -5.93
C GLY A 78 -34.46 -7.22 -6.48
N PHE A 79 -34.47 -8.30 -5.69
CA PHE A 79 -35.17 -9.53 -6.08
C PHE A 79 -36.69 -9.37 -6.04
N LEU A 80 -37.21 -8.64 -5.05
CA LEU A 80 -38.64 -8.40 -4.87
C LEU A 80 -39.22 -7.41 -5.89
N SER A 81 -38.42 -6.50 -6.45
CA SER A 81 -38.90 -5.51 -7.43
C SER A 81 -39.37 -6.15 -8.75
N ARG A 82 -39.03 -7.42 -9.01
CA ARG A 82 -39.43 -8.20 -10.22
C ARG A 82 -39.31 -7.38 -11.51
N SER A 83 -38.23 -6.62 -11.66
CA SER A 83 -38.04 -5.81 -12.87
C SER A 83 -37.88 -6.73 -14.08
N PRO A 84 -38.71 -6.61 -15.13
CA PRO A 84 -38.58 -7.42 -16.35
C PRO A 84 -37.30 -7.10 -17.12
N SER A 85 -36.65 -5.97 -16.82
CA SER A 85 -35.42 -5.50 -17.46
C SER A 85 -34.13 -6.01 -16.81
N PHE A 86 -34.21 -6.81 -15.74
CA PHE A 86 -33.01 -7.35 -15.07
C PHE A 86 -32.98 -8.86 -15.28
N HIS A 87 -31.93 -9.37 -15.90
CA HIS A 87 -31.75 -10.79 -16.14
C HIS A 87 -30.67 -11.37 -15.22
N PRO A 88 -31.04 -11.93 -14.05
CA PRO A 88 -30.06 -12.31 -13.02
C PRO A 88 -29.03 -13.30 -13.54
N ALA A 89 -29.45 -14.28 -14.34
CA ALA A 89 -28.57 -15.29 -14.90
C ALA A 89 -27.45 -14.65 -15.75
N ARG A 90 -27.78 -13.69 -16.63
CA ARG A 90 -26.81 -13.02 -17.50
C ARG A 90 -25.86 -12.11 -16.71
N TRP A 91 -26.40 -11.38 -15.75
CA TRP A 91 -25.61 -10.51 -14.87
C TRP A 91 -24.58 -11.30 -14.06
N PHE A 92 -25.01 -12.38 -13.40
CA PHE A 92 -24.11 -13.22 -12.60
C PHE A 92 -23.12 -14.00 -13.46
N THR A 93 -23.49 -14.46 -14.66
CA THR A 93 -22.55 -15.15 -15.55
C THR A 93 -21.45 -14.22 -16.04
N SER A 94 -21.77 -12.98 -16.42
CA SER A 94 -20.76 -11.99 -16.87
C SER A 94 -19.81 -11.59 -15.74
N LEU A 95 -20.36 -11.39 -14.53
CA LEU A 95 -19.54 -11.12 -13.35
C LEU A 95 -18.63 -12.29 -12.98
N LEU A 96 -19.13 -13.53 -13.10
CA LEU A 96 -18.35 -14.72 -12.79
C LEU A 96 -17.20 -14.92 -13.79
N THR A 97 -17.45 -14.75 -15.10
CA THR A 97 -16.39 -14.86 -16.11
C THR A 97 -15.34 -13.76 -15.95
N SER A 98 -15.77 -12.52 -15.68
CA SER A 98 -14.86 -11.41 -15.35
C SER A 98 -14.03 -11.69 -14.11
N ALA A 99 -14.65 -12.19 -13.03
CA ALA A 99 -13.97 -12.51 -11.78
C ALA A 99 -12.94 -13.63 -11.96
N VAL A 100 -13.26 -14.69 -12.72
CA VAL A 100 -12.31 -15.76 -13.02
C VAL A 100 -11.13 -15.25 -13.86
N ALA A 101 -11.39 -14.44 -14.88
CA ALA A 101 -10.34 -13.83 -15.70
C ALA A 101 -9.44 -12.91 -14.86
N SER A 102 -10.04 -12.06 -14.03
CA SER A 102 -9.38 -11.20 -13.04
C SER A 102 -8.44 -11.98 -12.13
N ILE A 103 -8.87 -13.14 -11.60
CA ILE A 103 -8.05 -13.99 -10.74
C ILE A 103 -6.86 -14.57 -11.49
N LEU A 104 -7.08 -15.11 -12.70
CA LEU A 104 -6.01 -15.68 -13.51
C LEU A 104 -4.94 -14.63 -13.84
N VAL A 105 -5.38 -13.43 -14.22
CA VAL A 105 -4.51 -12.29 -14.48
C VAL A 105 -3.80 -11.87 -13.20
N ALA A 106 -4.49 -11.78 -12.06
CA ALA A 106 -3.89 -11.41 -10.78
C ALA A 106 -2.82 -12.42 -10.34
N ILE A 107 -3.05 -13.72 -10.53
CA ILE A 107 -2.08 -14.78 -10.22
C ILE A 107 -0.88 -14.69 -11.17
N LEU A 108 -1.12 -14.59 -12.49
CA LEU A 108 -0.05 -14.45 -13.48
C LEU A 108 0.78 -13.20 -13.22
N TRP A 109 0.12 -12.08 -12.93
CA TRP A 109 0.75 -10.81 -12.62
C TRP A 109 1.54 -10.93 -11.32
N LEU A 110 0.99 -11.53 -10.27
CA LEU A 110 1.70 -11.80 -9.02
C LEU A 110 2.95 -12.64 -9.26
N LEU A 111 2.87 -13.70 -10.06
CA LEU A 111 4.02 -14.55 -10.38
C LEU A 111 5.11 -13.78 -11.15
N LEU A 112 4.72 -12.99 -12.16
CA LEU A 112 5.63 -12.13 -12.92
C LEU A 112 6.32 -11.12 -12.01
N VAL A 113 5.55 -10.52 -11.11
CA VAL A 113 5.97 -9.50 -10.15
C VAL A 113 6.91 -10.11 -9.10
N LEU A 114 6.64 -11.33 -8.61
CA LEU A 114 7.51 -12.05 -7.66
C LEU A 114 8.85 -12.49 -8.25
N HIS A 115 8.87 -12.98 -9.49
CA HIS A 115 10.09 -13.54 -10.10
C HIS A 115 10.90 -12.51 -10.89
N TYR A 116 10.23 -11.51 -11.48
CA TYR A 116 10.85 -10.52 -12.36
C TYR A 116 10.33 -9.10 -12.10
N PRO A 117 10.56 -8.53 -10.90
CA PRO A 117 10.04 -7.22 -10.51
C PRO A 117 10.35 -6.10 -11.51
N ALA A 118 11.60 -6.01 -11.97
CA ALA A 118 12.00 -5.00 -12.95
C ALA A 118 11.26 -5.13 -14.29
N LYS A 119 11.08 -6.37 -14.79
CA LYS A 119 10.32 -6.62 -16.03
C LYS A 119 8.85 -6.33 -15.83
N ALA A 120 8.29 -6.65 -14.66
CA ALA A 120 6.91 -6.35 -14.31
C ALA A 120 6.64 -4.84 -14.27
N LEU A 121 7.58 -4.04 -13.74
CA LEU A 121 7.50 -2.57 -13.77
C LEU A 121 7.44 -2.02 -15.19
N ARG A 122 8.33 -2.48 -16.08
CA ARG A 122 8.31 -2.09 -17.51
C ARG A 122 7.02 -2.52 -18.20
N ALA A 123 6.57 -3.74 -17.95
CA ALA A 123 5.32 -4.26 -18.50
C ALA A 123 4.12 -3.44 -18.01
N ALA A 124 4.08 -3.06 -16.73
CA ALA A 124 3.01 -2.23 -16.16
C ALA A 124 2.93 -0.86 -16.83
N LEU A 125 4.09 -0.20 -16.98
CA LEU A 125 4.20 1.09 -17.66
C LEU A 125 3.74 1.00 -19.11
N LEU A 126 4.12 -0.06 -19.81
CA LEU A 126 3.74 -0.25 -21.21
C LEU A 126 2.26 -0.60 -21.38
N LEU A 127 1.74 -1.58 -20.63
CA LEU A 127 0.37 -2.08 -20.81
C LEU A 127 -0.69 -1.10 -20.33
N ALA A 128 -0.44 -0.32 -19.27
CA ALA A 128 -1.49 0.49 -18.64
C ALA A 128 -2.12 1.53 -19.59
N PRO A 129 -1.36 2.33 -20.38
CA PRO A 129 -1.95 3.23 -21.36
C PRO A 129 -2.75 2.50 -22.45
N PHE A 130 -2.22 1.39 -23.00
CA PHE A 130 -2.90 0.64 -24.05
C PHE A 130 -4.23 0.04 -23.58
N LEU A 131 -4.25 -0.52 -22.38
CA LEU A 131 -5.46 -1.06 -21.79
C LEU A 131 -6.48 0.05 -21.46
N ALA A 132 -6.03 1.21 -20.99
CA ALA A 132 -6.91 2.35 -20.76
C ALA A 132 -7.57 2.84 -22.07
N VAL A 133 -6.84 2.88 -23.19
CA VAL A 133 -7.42 3.15 -24.51
C VAL A 133 -8.41 2.07 -24.92
N GLY A 134 -8.05 0.78 -24.75
CA GLY A 134 -8.96 -0.33 -25.04
C GLY A 134 -10.29 -0.21 -24.30
N VAL A 135 -10.25 0.09 -23.00
CA VAL A 135 -11.46 0.31 -22.18
C VAL A 135 -12.26 1.51 -22.70
N ALA A 136 -11.61 2.61 -23.05
CA ALA A 136 -12.29 3.75 -23.63
C ALA A 136 -13.02 3.40 -24.94
N VAL A 137 -12.39 2.60 -25.82
CA VAL A 137 -13.02 2.16 -27.08
C VAL A 137 -14.24 1.27 -26.81
N LEU A 138 -14.16 0.34 -25.86
CA LEU A 138 -15.33 -0.47 -25.49
C LEU A 138 -16.48 0.37 -24.93
N LEU A 139 -16.17 1.40 -24.12
CA LEU A 139 -17.17 2.33 -23.62
C LEU A 139 -17.78 3.20 -24.73
N LEU A 140 -17.01 3.59 -25.74
CA LEU A 140 -17.51 4.34 -26.90
C LEU A 140 -18.36 3.47 -27.84
N ALA A 141 -18.16 2.15 -27.84
CA ALA A 141 -18.95 1.21 -28.62
C ALA A 141 -20.33 0.92 -28.00
N ASP A 142 -20.57 1.35 -26.76
CA ASP A 142 -21.86 1.27 -26.09
C ASP A 142 -22.76 2.46 -26.49
N ASP A 143 -23.96 2.18 -27.01
CA ASP A 143 -24.93 3.18 -27.49
C ASP A 143 -25.56 4.04 -26.36
N GLY A 144 -25.21 3.78 -25.09
CA GLY A 144 -25.77 4.45 -23.92
C GLY A 144 -25.12 5.81 -23.61
N GLY A 145 -25.90 6.89 -23.49
CA GLY A 145 -25.39 8.25 -23.22
C GLY A 145 -24.56 8.45 -21.95
N GLY A 146 -24.57 7.51 -21.00
CA GLY A 146 -23.72 7.52 -19.78
C GLY A 146 -22.29 7.00 -20.00
N SER A 147 -22.02 6.29 -21.10
CA SER A 147 -20.71 5.70 -21.40
C SER A 147 -19.69 6.75 -21.87
N LEU A 148 -20.15 7.82 -22.51
CA LEU A 148 -19.29 8.84 -23.13
C LEU A 148 -18.42 9.61 -22.13
N ALA A 149 -18.99 10.03 -21.00
CA ALA A 149 -18.24 10.71 -19.94
C ALA A 149 -17.13 9.79 -19.37
N SER A 150 -17.45 8.51 -19.15
CA SER A 150 -16.49 7.52 -18.66
C SER A 150 -15.40 7.24 -19.69
N ALA A 151 -15.75 7.15 -20.98
CA ALA A 151 -14.78 6.97 -22.06
C ALA A 151 -13.79 8.14 -22.16
N VAL A 152 -14.27 9.40 -22.06
CA VAL A 152 -13.40 10.58 -22.04
C VAL A 152 -12.45 10.53 -20.84
N LEU A 153 -12.92 10.14 -19.66
CA LEU A 153 -12.07 9.99 -18.47
C LEU A 153 -10.96 8.94 -18.69
N PHE A 154 -11.27 7.80 -19.31
CA PHE A 154 -10.28 6.77 -19.62
C PHE A 154 -9.28 7.21 -20.71
N LEU A 155 -9.70 8.03 -21.68
CA LEU A 155 -8.78 8.64 -22.66
C LEU A 155 -7.85 9.65 -22.00
N VAL A 156 -8.36 10.49 -21.10
CA VAL A 156 -7.53 11.41 -20.32
C VAL A 156 -6.56 10.63 -19.45
N LEU A 157 -7.01 9.56 -18.80
CA LEU A 157 -6.14 8.67 -18.03
C LEU A 157 -5.05 8.05 -18.92
N ALA A 158 -5.39 7.54 -20.10
CA ALA A 158 -4.42 7.00 -21.04
C ALA A 158 -3.38 8.04 -21.47
N LEU A 159 -3.80 9.28 -21.72
CA LEU A 159 -2.90 10.39 -22.05
C LEU A 159 -1.95 10.69 -20.88
N VAL A 160 -2.48 10.84 -19.66
CA VAL A 160 -1.68 11.09 -18.46
C VAL A 160 -0.68 9.96 -18.22
N LEU A 161 -1.11 8.70 -18.35
CA LEU A 161 -0.25 7.53 -18.21
C LEU A 161 0.84 7.47 -19.30
N SER A 162 0.52 7.85 -20.54
CA SER A 162 1.49 7.90 -21.64
C SER A 162 2.56 8.98 -21.38
N LEU A 163 2.14 10.18 -20.98
CA LEU A 163 3.04 11.27 -20.60
C LEU A 163 3.91 10.88 -19.41
N TYR A 164 3.32 10.22 -18.41
CA TYR A 164 4.03 9.69 -17.25
C TYR A 164 5.10 8.66 -17.66
N CYS A 165 4.78 7.76 -18.60
CA CYS A 165 5.74 6.79 -19.12
C CYS A 165 6.92 7.46 -19.81
N CYS A 166 6.69 8.52 -20.59
CA CYS A 166 7.78 9.29 -21.21
C CYS A 166 8.66 9.97 -20.16
N TRP A 167 8.05 10.60 -19.15
CA TRP A 167 8.76 11.33 -18.11
C TRP A 167 9.60 10.41 -17.20
N ILE A 168 9.08 9.23 -16.87
CA ILE A 168 9.70 8.34 -15.89
C ILE A 168 10.91 7.56 -16.42
N THR A 169 11.11 7.50 -17.74
CA THR A 169 12.23 6.78 -18.38
C THR A 169 13.59 7.12 -17.77
N ARG A 170 13.81 8.37 -17.36
CA ARG A 170 15.06 8.83 -16.71
C ARG A 170 15.29 8.20 -15.34
N ARG A 171 14.23 7.88 -14.59
CA ARG A 171 14.28 7.37 -13.21
C ARG A 171 14.08 5.85 -13.13
N LEU A 172 13.66 5.23 -14.23
CA LEU A 172 13.26 3.83 -14.28
C LEU A 172 14.38 2.87 -13.89
N ARG A 173 15.61 3.07 -14.39
CA ARG A 173 16.76 2.21 -14.07
C ARG A 173 16.98 2.11 -12.56
N HIS A 174 16.87 3.23 -11.86
CA HIS A 174 17.09 3.26 -10.43
C HIS A 174 15.98 2.53 -9.66
N ALA A 175 14.72 2.76 -10.05
CA ALA A 175 13.60 2.06 -9.43
C ALA A 175 13.65 0.55 -9.66
N GLU A 176 14.14 0.09 -10.81
CA GLU A 176 14.35 -1.35 -11.08
C GLU A 176 15.40 -1.98 -10.17
N GLU A 177 16.49 -1.26 -9.90
CA GLU A 177 17.53 -1.71 -8.97
C GLU A 177 17.00 -1.81 -7.55
N ILE A 178 16.31 -0.77 -7.04
CA ILE A 178 15.67 -0.81 -5.72
C ILE A 178 14.63 -1.93 -5.66
N LEU A 179 13.78 -2.07 -6.67
CA LEU A 179 12.70 -3.07 -6.66
C LEU A 179 13.25 -4.49 -6.71
N SER A 180 14.35 -4.71 -7.43
CA SER A 180 15.03 -6.01 -7.49
C SER A 180 15.77 -6.33 -6.19
N ALA A 181 16.46 -5.35 -5.61
CA ALA A 181 17.13 -5.50 -4.32
C ALA A 181 16.13 -5.74 -3.17
N ALA A 182 15.06 -4.94 -3.11
CA ALA A 182 13.98 -5.11 -2.16
C ALA A 182 13.23 -6.43 -2.39
N GLY A 183 12.98 -6.82 -3.64
CA GLY A 183 12.38 -8.11 -3.98
C GLY A 183 13.20 -9.30 -3.50
N ALA A 184 14.53 -9.22 -3.62
CA ALA A 184 15.45 -10.27 -3.15
C ALA A 184 15.45 -10.43 -1.62
N SER A 185 15.02 -9.43 -0.85
CA SER A 185 14.93 -9.52 0.61
C SER A 185 13.85 -10.50 1.10
N VAL A 186 12.92 -10.90 0.24
CA VAL A 186 11.87 -11.86 0.58
C VAL A 186 11.92 -13.02 -0.41
N LEU A 187 12.30 -14.19 0.08
CA LEU A 187 12.39 -15.39 -0.76
C LEU A 187 10.98 -15.81 -1.23
N PRO A 188 10.75 -15.98 -2.54
CA PRO A 188 9.47 -16.43 -3.08
C PRO A 188 9.27 -17.92 -2.77
N THR A 189 8.74 -18.21 -1.57
CA THR A 189 8.41 -19.57 -1.13
C THR A 189 6.96 -19.93 -1.48
N LEU A 190 6.68 -21.22 -1.67
CA LEU A 190 5.31 -21.71 -1.86
C LEU A 190 4.41 -21.32 -0.67
N VAL A 191 4.97 -21.26 0.54
CA VAL A 191 4.24 -20.82 1.74
C VAL A 191 3.81 -19.36 1.62
N LEU A 192 4.72 -18.47 1.19
CA LEU A 192 4.39 -17.07 0.91
C LEU A 192 3.33 -16.95 -0.18
N ALA A 193 3.48 -17.66 -1.29
CA ALA A 193 2.49 -17.70 -2.36
C ALA A 193 1.11 -18.16 -1.85
N LYS A 194 1.06 -19.16 -0.95
CA LYS A 194 -0.18 -19.62 -0.31
C LYS A 194 -0.86 -18.53 0.51
N TYR A 195 -0.12 -17.83 1.38
CA TYR A 195 -0.70 -16.76 2.19
C TYR A 195 -1.15 -15.56 1.34
N LEU A 196 -0.41 -15.28 0.28
CA LEU A 196 -0.83 -14.28 -0.68
C LEU A 196 -2.12 -14.71 -1.41
N GLY A 197 -2.18 -15.97 -1.87
CA GLY A 197 -3.39 -16.57 -2.45
C GLY A 197 -4.60 -16.58 -1.51
N LEU A 198 -4.40 -16.79 -0.20
CA LEU A 198 -5.48 -16.72 0.80
C LEU A 198 -6.05 -15.32 0.93
N ALA A 199 -5.20 -14.29 0.89
CA ALA A 199 -5.66 -12.91 0.98
C ALA A 199 -6.28 -12.41 -0.34
N LEU A 200 -5.85 -12.94 -1.50
CA LEU A 200 -6.59 -12.84 -2.77
C LEU A 200 -7.99 -13.43 -2.66
N LEU A 201 -8.08 -14.66 -2.16
CA LEU A 201 -9.34 -15.38 -1.98
C LEU A 201 -10.28 -14.63 -1.02
N ALA A 202 -9.76 -14.07 0.07
CA ALA A 202 -10.55 -13.26 0.99
C ALA A 202 -11.12 -12.00 0.31
N GLY A 203 -10.31 -11.30 -0.49
CA GLY A 203 -10.77 -10.17 -1.28
C GLY A 203 -11.85 -10.59 -2.28
N LEU A 204 -11.64 -11.69 -3.00
CA LEU A 204 -12.60 -12.23 -3.95
C LEU A 204 -13.94 -12.56 -3.28
N VAL A 205 -13.93 -13.33 -2.19
CA VAL A 205 -15.15 -13.70 -1.47
C VAL A 205 -15.94 -12.46 -1.06
N TYR A 206 -15.25 -11.44 -0.55
CA TYR A 206 -15.89 -10.19 -0.18
C TYR A 206 -16.46 -9.45 -1.40
N PHE A 207 -15.72 -9.40 -2.50
CA PHE A 207 -16.20 -8.77 -3.73
C PHE A 207 -17.40 -9.50 -4.33
N SER A 208 -17.37 -10.83 -4.40
CA SER A 208 -18.50 -11.63 -4.86
C SER A 208 -19.74 -11.44 -3.98
N PHE A 209 -19.56 -11.23 -2.69
CA PHE A 209 -20.67 -10.86 -1.81
C PHE A 209 -21.15 -9.42 -2.07
N TRP A 210 -20.22 -8.49 -2.29
CA TRP A 210 -20.51 -7.09 -2.62
C TRP A 210 -21.30 -6.93 -3.93
N THR A 211 -21.04 -7.74 -4.95
CA THR A 211 -21.78 -7.69 -6.23
C THR A 211 -23.26 -8.02 -6.09
N LEU A 212 -23.67 -8.75 -5.04
CA LEU A 212 -25.09 -8.97 -4.72
C LEU A 212 -25.79 -7.65 -4.38
N GLY A 213 -25.12 -6.76 -3.66
CA GLY A 213 -25.63 -5.43 -3.30
C GLY A 213 -25.70 -4.52 -4.53
N ALA A 214 -24.67 -4.54 -5.36
CA ALA A 214 -24.64 -3.80 -6.63
C ALA A 214 -25.77 -4.26 -7.58
N GLY A 215 -25.95 -5.57 -7.73
CA GLY A 215 -27.07 -6.13 -8.50
C GLY A 215 -28.44 -5.76 -7.93
N GLY A 216 -28.56 -5.68 -6.60
CA GLY A 216 -29.78 -5.21 -5.93
C GLY A 216 -30.15 -3.77 -6.28
N ILE A 217 -29.16 -2.89 -6.43
CA ILE A 217 -29.37 -1.50 -6.90
C ILE A 217 -29.78 -1.50 -8.37
N ALA A 218 -29.08 -2.26 -9.22
CA ALA A 218 -29.39 -2.34 -10.65
C ALA A 218 -30.82 -2.85 -10.90
N ALA A 219 -31.26 -3.87 -10.17
CA ALA A 219 -32.60 -4.44 -10.27
C ALA A 219 -33.71 -3.57 -9.62
N GLY A 220 -33.34 -2.69 -8.68
CA GLY A 220 -34.27 -1.89 -7.89
C GLY A 220 -34.82 -0.63 -8.58
N GLY A 221 -34.34 -0.31 -9.79
CA GLY A 221 -34.72 0.89 -10.54
C GLY A 221 -34.13 2.20 -9.99
N ALA A 222 -34.28 3.28 -10.75
CA ALA A 222 -33.72 4.60 -10.43
C ALA A 222 -34.43 5.26 -9.23
N SER A 223 -33.96 4.97 -8.02
CA SER A 223 -34.38 5.68 -6.81
C SER A 223 -33.50 6.91 -6.56
N ARG A 224 -34.07 7.97 -5.97
CA ARG A 224 -33.29 9.19 -5.58
C ARG A 224 -32.11 8.88 -4.64
N LEU A 225 -32.16 7.75 -3.94
CA LEU A 225 -31.14 7.29 -3.00
C LEU A 225 -30.10 6.37 -3.64
N ALA A 226 -30.26 5.96 -4.91
CA ALA A 226 -29.34 5.07 -5.60
C ALA A 226 -27.88 5.57 -5.57
N PRO A 227 -27.58 6.87 -5.80
CA PRO A 227 -26.20 7.36 -5.70
C PRO A 227 -25.60 7.20 -4.30
N LEU A 228 -26.41 7.41 -3.24
CA LEU A 228 -25.97 7.20 -1.85
C LEU A 228 -25.68 5.73 -1.57
N TYR A 229 -26.52 4.81 -2.06
CA TYR A 229 -26.29 3.37 -1.90
C TYR A 229 -25.01 2.91 -2.60
N VAL A 230 -24.77 3.38 -3.83
CA VAL A 230 -23.53 3.12 -4.56
C VAL A 230 -22.33 3.66 -3.79
N LEU A 231 -22.40 4.89 -3.27
CA LEU A 231 -21.33 5.49 -2.48
C LEU A 231 -20.99 4.66 -1.23
N LEU A 232 -22.01 4.24 -0.45
CA LEU A 232 -21.82 3.43 0.75
C LEU A 232 -21.21 2.06 0.43
N LEU A 233 -21.66 1.42 -0.66
CA LEU A 233 -21.08 0.18 -1.15
C LEU A 233 -19.62 0.36 -1.55
N LEU A 234 -19.28 1.41 -2.30
CA LEU A 234 -17.91 1.68 -2.72
C LEU A 234 -16.98 1.99 -1.53
N LEU A 235 -17.47 2.75 -0.54
CA LEU A 235 -16.70 3.04 0.66
C LEU A 235 -16.37 1.77 1.46
N SER A 236 -17.36 0.88 1.60
CA SER A 236 -17.17 -0.40 2.28
C SER A 236 -16.23 -1.34 1.52
N LEU A 237 -16.35 -1.39 0.18
CA LEU A 237 -15.42 -2.12 -0.68
C LEU A 237 -14.00 -1.59 -0.54
N GLY A 238 -13.83 -0.27 -0.67
CA GLY A 238 -12.55 0.42 -0.55
C GLY A 238 -11.87 0.15 0.79
N TRP A 239 -12.59 0.30 1.91
CA TRP A 239 -12.01 0.09 3.23
C TRP A 239 -11.61 -1.37 3.45
N THR A 240 -12.46 -2.34 3.08
CA THR A 240 -12.16 -3.78 3.23
C THR A 240 -10.95 -4.17 2.39
N MET A 241 -10.90 -3.73 1.13
CA MET A 241 -9.79 -4.02 0.22
C MET A 241 -8.48 -3.39 0.70
N GLN A 242 -8.52 -2.15 1.20
CA GLN A 242 -7.33 -1.52 1.78
C GLN A 242 -6.88 -2.22 3.06
N ALA A 243 -7.80 -2.71 3.91
CA ALA A 243 -7.44 -3.45 5.11
C ALA A 243 -6.68 -4.75 4.74
N ILE A 244 -7.19 -5.53 3.77
CA ILE A 244 -6.52 -6.73 3.28
C ILE A 244 -5.14 -6.39 2.71
N ARG A 245 -5.05 -5.36 1.88
CA ARG A 245 -3.79 -4.88 1.30
C ARG A 245 -2.76 -4.54 2.37
N TYR A 246 -3.15 -3.79 3.40
CA TYR A 246 -2.22 -3.38 4.46
C TYR A 246 -1.87 -4.53 5.42
N VAL A 247 -2.72 -5.55 5.60
CA VAL A 247 -2.33 -6.77 6.33
C VAL A 247 -1.20 -7.49 5.59
N VAL A 248 -1.32 -7.67 4.28
CA VAL A 248 -0.25 -8.25 3.45
C VAL A 248 0.99 -7.38 3.52
N HIS A 249 0.81 -6.06 3.42
CA HIS A 249 1.92 -5.12 3.45
C HIS A 249 2.74 -5.25 4.74
N VAL A 250 2.08 -5.24 5.89
CA VAL A 250 2.76 -5.41 7.19
C VAL A 250 3.44 -6.76 7.30
N ALA A 251 2.77 -7.85 6.88
CA ALA A 251 3.35 -9.20 6.98
C ALA A 251 4.60 -9.34 6.11
N VAL A 252 4.56 -8.87 4.86
CA VAL A 252 5.70 -8.93 3.94
C VAL A 252 6.83 -8.02 4.41
N ALA A 253 6.50 -6.83 4.94
CA ALA A 253 7.49 -5.90 5.47
C ALA A 253 8.23 -6.49 6.67
N GLN A 254 7.56 -7.25 7.53
CA GLN A 254 8.21 -7.96 8.64
C GLN A 254 9.20 -9.02 8.14
N LEU A 255 8.85 -9.77 7.08
CA LEU A 255 9.74 -10.77 6.49
C LEU A 255 11.00 -10.10 5.89
N ALA A 256 10.79 -9.04 5.12
CA ALA A 256 11.87 -8.26 4.52
C ALA A 256 12.77 -7.61 5.58
N TYR A 257 12.16 -7.02 6.62
CA TYR A 257 12.90 -6.36 7.70
C TYR A 257 13.73 -7.37 8.50
N ALA A 258 13.17 -8.53 8.88
CA ALA A 258 13.91 -9.55 9.63
C ALA A 258 15.16 -10.03 8.88
N ARG A 259 15.05 -10.17 7.55
CA ARG A 259 16.18 -10.50 6.68
C ARG A 259 17.21 -9.38 6.67
N LEU A 260 16.80 -8.19 6.25
CA LEU A 260 17.72 -7.09 5.99
C LEU A 260 18.36 -6.50 7.25
N ALA A 261 17.61 -6.39 8.35
CA ALA A 261 18.07 -5.73 9.57
C ALA A 261 18.70 -6.71 10.57
N GLN A 262 18.17 -7.93 10.65
CA GLN A 262 18.56 -8.88 11.69
C GLN A 262 19.36 -10.07 11.14
N GLY A 263 19.46 -10.24 9.82
CA GLY A 263 20.06 -11.43 9.20
C GLY A 263 19.30 -12.72 9.53
N THR A 264 18.04 -12.62 9.98
CA THR A 264 17.25 -13.78 10.43
C THR A 264 16.06 -14.06 9.51
N GLU A 265 15.58 -15.31 9.52
CA GLU A 265 14.37 -15.68 8.81
C GLU A 265 13.18 -15.77 9.76
N VAL A 266 12.17 -14.93 9.56
CA VAL A 266 10.87 -15.11 10.22
C VAL A 266 10.01 -16.05 9.38
N ALA A 267 9.39 -17.04 10.02
CA ALA A 267 8.46 -17.93 9.34
C ALA A 267 7.24 -17.14 8.82
N VAL A 268 6.89 -17.33 7.54
CA VAL A 268 5.74 -16.68 6.88
C VAL A 268 4.44 -16.77 7.69
N PRO A 269 4.03 -17.93 8.25
CA PRO A 269 2.83 -18.02 9.10
C PRO A 269 2.85 -17.06 10.29
N THR A 270 4.03 -16.89 10.90
CA THR A 270 4.20 -16.04 12.09
C THR A 270 4.04 -14.56 11.76
N ALA A 271 4.59 -14.12 10.62
CA ALA A 271 4.43 -12.74 10.13
C ALA A 271 2.96 -12.43 9.81
N PHE A 272 2.28 -13.29 9.05
CA PHE A 272 0.87 -13.11 8.72
C PHE A 272 -0.04 -13.17 9.94
N ASN A 273 0.21 -14.09 10.89
CA ASN A 273 -0.55 -14.16 12.14
C ASN A 273 -0.34 -12.92 13.02
N THR A 274 0.88 -12.37 13.03
CA THR A 274 1.18 -11.11 13.73
C THR A 274 0.44 -9.94 13.11
N ALA A 275 0.51 -9.79 11.78
CA ALA A 275 -0.22 -8.76 11.03
C ALA A 275 -1.74 -8.84 11.26
N ALA A 276 -2.30 -10.05 11.16
CA ALA A 276 -3.74 -10.28 11.24
C ALA A 276 -4.32 -10.26 12.67
N LYS A 277 -3.53 -10.48 13.72
CA LYS A 277 -4.05 -10.55 15.10
C LYS A 277 -3.49 -9.48 16.04
N ARG A 278 -2.19 -9.19 15.98
CA ARG A 278 -1.52 -8.34 16.97
C ARG A 278 -1.57 -6.85 16.62
N VAL A 279 -1.50 -6.54 15.33
CA VAL A 279 -1.44 -5.15 14.82
C VAL A 279 -2.63 -4.80 13.93
N LEU A 280 -3.60 -5.70 13.78
CA LEU A 280 -4.79 -5.50 12.94
C LEU A 280 -5.50 -4.17 13.20
N GLY A 281 -5.62 -3.73 14.46
CA GLY A 281 -6.28 -2.46 14.75
C GLY A 281 -5.58 -1.24 14.20
N GLN A 282 -4.24 -1.23 14.22
CA GLN A 282 -3.46 -0.15 13.59
C GLN A 282 -3.56 -0.25 12.07
N VAL A 283 -3.62 -1.48 11.54
CA VAL A 283 -3.83 -1.73 10.11
C VAL A 283 -5.20 -1.23 9.64
N CYS A 284 -6.28 -1.53 10.36
CA CYS A 284 -7.64 -1.07 10.05
C CYS A 284 -7.82 0.44 10.18
N PHE A 285 -7.17 1.06 11.17
CA PHE A 285 -7.14 2.51 11.31
C PHE A 285 -6.40 3.15 10.12
N GLY A 286 -5.20 2.66 9.82
CA GLY A 286 -4.39 3.13 8.72
C GLY A 286 -5.04 2.91 7.35
N SER A 287 -5.76 1.80 7.14
CA SER A 287 -6.42 1.51 5.87
C SER A 287 -7.57 2.48 5.55
N ALA A 288 -8.24 3.04 6.57
CA ALA A 288 -9.20 4.13 6.41
C ALA A 288 -8.51 5.49 6.27
N ALA A 289 -7.47 5.74 7.06
CA ALA A 289 -6.83 7.05 7.12
C ALA A 289 -5.96 7.35 5.89
N VAL A 290 -5.16 6.39 5.39
CA VAL A 290 -4.21 6.62 4.29
C VAL A 290 -4.89 7.19 3.04
N PRO A 291 -5.99 6.62 2.52
CA PRO A 291 -6.67 7.19 1.35
C PRO A 291 -7.12 8.64 1.58
N VAL A 292 -7.65 8.95 2.76
CA VAL A 292 -8.09 10.31 3.12
C VAL A 292 -6.91 11.28 3.10
N VAL A 293 -5.77 10.89 3.68
CA VAL A 293 -4.54 11.70 3.66
C VAL A 293 -4.03 11.93 2.24
N VAL A 294 -4.00 10.89 1.41
CA VAL A 294 -3.56 10.99 0.02
C VAL A 294 -4.48 11.91 -0.78
N THR A 295 -5.80 11.74 -0.65
CA THR A 295 -6.78 12.61 -1.33
C THR A 295 -6.65 14.06 -0.86
N ALA A 296 -6.48 14.30 0.44
CA ALA A 296 -6.26 15.64 0.98
C ALA A 296 -4.99 16.29 0.42
N ARG A 297 -3.90 15.52 0.29
CA ARG A 297 -2.63 16.01 -0.29
C ARG A 297 -2.79 16.39 -1.76
N VAL A 298 -3.43 15.53 -2.56
CA VAL A 298 -3.69 15.81 -3.98
C VAL A 298 -4.58 17.04 -4.14
N ALA A 299 -5.64 17.16 -3.34
CA ALA A 299 -6.51 18.34 -3.34
C ALA A 299 -5.73 19.62 -2.97
N ALA A 300 -4.89 19.56 -1.93
CA ALA A 300 -4.06 20.68 -1.52
C ALA A 300 -3.07 21.10 -2.62
N GLN A 301 -2.44 20.14 -3.30
CA GLN A 301 -1.54 20.41 -4.42
C GLN A 301 -2.26 21.01 -5.62
N ALA A 302 -3.43 20.47 -5.99
CA ALA A 302 -4.24 21.02 -7.08
C ALA A 302 -4.66 22.47 -6.78
N MET A 303 -5.06 22.76 -5.55
CA MET A 303 -5.35 24.13 -5.11
C MET A 303 -4.11 25.03 -5.16
N GLY A 304 -2.94 24.53 -4.74
CA GLY A 304 -1.68 25.27 -4.82
C GLY A 304 -1.29 25.62 -6.26
N THR A 305 -1.55 24.73 -7.22
CA THR A 305 -1.29 25.01 -8.65
C THR A 305 -2.28 25.96 -9.29
N VAL A 306 -3.53 26.00 -8.80
CA VAL A 306 -4.58 26.91 -9.29
C VAL A 306 -4.47 28.30 -8.64
N ALA A 307 -3.95 28.39 -7.41
CA ALA A 307 -3.73 29.65 -6.69
C ALA A 307 -2.56 30.49 -7.23
N GLY A 308 -1.96 30.11 -8.36
CA GLY A 308 -0.89 30.86 -9.02
C GLY A 308 -1.38 32.21 -9.59
N GLU A 309 -0.77 33.28 -9.08
CA GLU A 309 -0.69 34.67 -9.58
C GLU A 309 -1.82 35.70 -9.34
N SER A 310 -3.02 35.39 -8.83
CA SER A 310 -4.06 36.45 -8.78
C SER A 310 -5.02 36.54 -7.58
N ASP A 311 -4.99 35.66 -6.58
CA ASP A 311 -5.96 35.73 -5.45
C ASP A 311 -5.33 35.51 -4.06
N GLU A 312 -5.22 36.57 -3.26
CA GLU A 312 -4.69 36.54 -1.88
C GLU A 312 -5.51 35.63 -0.95
N PHE A 313 -6.82 35.47 -1.20
CA PHE A 313 -7.69 34.62 -0.38
C PHE A 313 -7.45 33.12 -0.62
N LEU A 314 -7.19 32.72 -1.87
CA LEU A 314 -6.87 31.33 -2.22
C LEU A 314 -5.48 30.91 -1.70
N PHE A 315 -4.56 31.87 -1.56
CA PHE A 315 -3.23 31.66 -0.99
C PHE A 315 -3.25 31.34 0.52
N SER A 316 -4.14 31.99 1.29
CA SER A 316 -4.31 31.69 2.72
C SER A 316 -4.94 30.31 2.96
N CYS A 317 -5.92 29.93 2.13
CA CYS A 317 -6.53 28.60 2.20
C CYS A 317 -5.55 27.51 1.75
N SER A 318 -4.79 27.71 0.67
CA SER A 318 -3.84 26.72 0.16
C SER A 318 -2.72 26.42 1.16
N SER A 319 -2.17 27.44 1.83
CA SER A 319 -1.16 27.27 2.87
C SER A 319 -1.69 26.52 4.10
N CYS A 320 -2.93 26.78 4.51
CA CYS A 320 -3.58 26.03 5.59
C CYS A 320 -3.82 24.55 5.22
N PHE A 321 -4.37 24.28 4.03
CA PHE A 321 -4.60 22.92 3.55
C PHE A 321 -3.29 22.14 3.36
N MET A 322 -2.24 22.79 2.86
CA MET A 322 -0.91 22.19 2.80
C MET A 322 -0.36 21.86 4.18
N GLY A 323 -0.50 22.76 5.17
CA GLY A 323 -0.08 22.49 6.55
C GLY A 323 -0.83 21.31 7.19
N VAL A 324 -2.13 21.17 6.92
CA VAL A 324 -2.92 20.02 7.39
C VAL A 324 -2.50 18.73 6.68
N ALA A 325 -2.33 18.76 5.36
CA ALA A 325 -1.89 17.59 4.58
C ALA A 325 -0.50 17.12 5.02
N ASP A 326 0.42 18.05 5.26
CA ASP A 326 1.79 17.74 5.71
C ASP A 326 1.79 17.09 7.10
N ARG A 327 1.03 17.65 8.05
CA ARG A 327 0.83 17.01 9.36
C ARG A 327 0.17 15.63 9.25
N LEU A 328 -0.79 15.45 8.36
CA LEU A 328 -1.43 14.16 8.15
C LEU A 328 -0.46 13.11 7.58
N VAL A 329 0.45 13.50 6.68
CA VAL A 329 1.49 12.61 6.14
C VAL A 329 2.51 12.21 7.21
N THR A 330 2.87 13.13 8.12
CA THR A 330 3.75 12.79 9.26
C THR A 330 3.08 11.82 10.24
N LEU A 331 1.75 11.87 10.39
CA LEU A 331 0.99 11.01 11.29
C LEU A 331 0.61 9.66 10.69
N VAL A 332 0.43 9.57 9.36
CA VAL A 332 0.00 8.35 8.68
C VAL A 332 0.75 8.22 7.37
N ASN A 333 1.79 7.38 7.38
CA ASN A 333 2.58 7.05 6.20
C ASN A 333 2.75 5.54 6.03
N ARG A 334 3.01 5.10 4.80
CA ARG A 334 3.23 3.68 4.47
C ARG A 334 4.41 3.07 5.22
N TRP A 335 5.47 3.85 5.45
CA TRP A 335 6.69 3.41 6.14
C TRP A 335 6.43 3.09 7.62
N GLY A 336 5.49 3.81 8.25
CA GLY A 336 5.07 3.59 9.63
C GLY A 336 4.41 2.23 9.82
N PHE A 337 3.79 1.64 8.79
CA PHE A 337 3.25 0.28 8.88
C PHE A 337 4.36 -0.77 9.08
N VAL A 338 5.57 -0.54 8.55
CA VAL A 338 6.73 -1.39 8.81
C VAL A 338 7.06 -1.37 10.30
N TYR A 339 7.17 -0.17 10.89
CA TYR A 339 7.44 0.00 12.33
C TYR A 339 6.32 -0.54 13.21
N VAL A 340 5.07 -0.39 12.82
CA VAL A 340 3.93 -1.01 13.51
C VAL A 340 4.08 -2.53 13.51
N GLY A 341 4.46 -3.13 12.38
CA GLY A 341 4.70 -4.56 12.26
C GLY A 341 5.86 -5.05 13.12
N VAL A 342 7.02 -4.44 12.96
CA VAL A 342 8.27 -4.88 13.60
C VAL A 342 8.30 -4.54 15.09
N HIS A 343 8.03 -3.27 15.42
CA HIS A 343 8.21 -2.73 16.78
C HIS A 343 6.91 -2.71 17.60
N GLY A 344 5.76 -3.04 17.00
CA GLY A 344 4.47 -3.10 17.71
C GLY A 344 3.95 -1.75 18.23
N LYS A 345 4.48 -0.65 17.69
CA LYS A 345 4.12 0.75 18.03
C LYS A 345 2.75 1.14 17.44
N GLY A 346 2.16 2.23 17.94
CA GLY A 346 0.96 2.81 17.34
C GLY A 346 1.29 3.55 16.03
N LEU A 347 0.40 3.54 15.04
CA LEU A 347 0.67 4.04 13.68
C LEU A 347 1.13 5.51 13.69
N GLY A 348 0.44 6.38 14.44
CA GLY A 348 0.80 7.79 14.58
C GLY A 348 2.25 8.03 15.02
N GLY A 349 2.64 7.39 16.13
CA GLY A 349 4.01 7.52 16.66
C GLY A 349 5.04 6.84 15.76
N ALA A 350 4.70 5.67 15.22
CA ALA A 350 5.57 4.93 14.30
C ALA A 350 5.86 5.73 13.01
N SER A 351 4.84 6.38 12.46
CA SER A 351 4.95 7.21 11.26
C SER A 351 5.76 8.49 11.49
N ALA A 352 5.60 9.15 12.64
CA ALA A 352 6.37 10.33 12.98
C ALA A 352 7.86 10.00 13.19
N GLU A 353 8.14 8.93 13.93
CA GLU A 353 9.51 8.50 14.25
C GLU A 353 10.30 8.13 12.99
N ILE A 354 9.70 7.34 12.09
CA ILE A 354 10.38 6.98 10.83
C ILE A 354 10.58 8.19 9.92
N TRP A 355 9.63 9.13 9.91
CA TRP A 355 9.76 10.36 9.13
C TRP A 355 10.91 11.23 9.64
N GLU A 356 11.02 11.42 10.96
CA GLU A 356 12.17 12.10 11.56
C GLU A 356 13.50 11.42 11.21
N LEU A 357 13.53 10.08 11.19
CA LEU A 357 14.72 9.33 10.84
C LEU A 357 15.11 9.56 9.37
N PHE A 358 14.14 9.56 8.45
CA PHE A 358 14.40 9.87 7.04
C PHE A 358 14.96 11.28 6.84
N VAL A 359 14.40 12.28 7.53
CA VAL A 359 14.90 13.65 7.47
C VAL A 359 16.33 13.73 8.01
N LYS A 360 16.60 13.08 9.16
CA LYS A 360 17.96 13.03 9.74
C LYS A 360 18.99 12.41 8.80
N GLN A 361 18.58 11.44 7.99
CA GLN A 361 19.45 10.76 7.01
C GLN A 361 19.46 11.45 5.63
N GLY A 362 18.72 12.53 5.41
CA GLY A 362 18.64 13.20 4.10
C GLY A 362 17.96 12.35 3.02
N MET A 363 16.99 11.51 3.40
CA MET A 363 16.24 10.63 2.51
C MET A 363 14.90 11.21 2.05
N ASP A 364 14.59 12.45 2.42
CA ASP A 364 13.38 13.18 2.05
C ASP A 364 13.19 13.24 0.52
N LYS A 365 14.19 13.76 -0.21
CA LYS A 365 14.18 13.83 -1.68
C LYS A 365 14.12 12.43 -2.31
N LEU A 366 14.73 11.43 -1.68
CA LEU A 366 14.72 10.06 -2.17
C LEU A 366 13.31 9.44 -2.11
N ILE A 367 12.60 9.64 -1.00
CA ILE A 367 11.27 9.08 -0.77
C ILE A 367 10.22 9.71 -1.68
N ASP A 368 10.34 11.01 -1.95
CA ASP A 368 9.48 11.70 -2.92
C ASP A 368 9.69 11.19 -4.36
N LEU A 369 10.84 10.57 -4.63
CA LEU A 369 11.16 9.95 -5.92
C LEU A 369 10.83 8.46 -5.98
N ASP A 370 10.31 7.85 -4.91
CA ASP A 370 9.97 6.43 -4.88
C ASP A 370 8.81 6.10 -5.84
N LEU A 371 9.07 5.19 -6.77
CA LEU A 371 8.11 4.78 -7.80
C LEU A 371 7.19 3.65 -7.37
N THR A 372 7.31 3.15 -6.16
CA THR A 372 6.53 1.98 -5.72
C THR A 372 5.03 2.30 -5.64
N GLY A 373 4.67 3.53 -5.26
CA GLY A 373 3.28 4.01 -5.27
C GLY A 373 2.67 4.06 -6.68
N PRO A 374 3.29 4.78 -7.62
CA PRO A 374 2.87 4.78 -9.03
C PRO A 374 2.86 3.40 -9.69
N PHE A 375 3.87 2.56 -9.44
CA PHE A 375 3.92 1.18 -9.93
C PHE A 375 2.70 0.37 -9.50
N CYS A 376 2.31 0.53 -8.23
CA CYS A 376 1.12 -0.09 -7.67
C CYS A 376 -0.17 0.37 -8.34
N PHE A 377 -0.29 1.67 -8.59
CA PHE A 377 -1.42 2.21 -9.35
C PHE A 377 -1.49 1.61 -10.76
N LEU A 378 -0.35 1.55 -11.46
CA LEU A 378 -0.25 0.95 -12.80
C LEU A 378 -0.63 -0.52 -12.82
N CYS A 379 -0.20 -1.31 -11.83
CA CYS A 379 -0.64 -2.71 -11.69
C CYS A 379 -2.16 -2.82 -11.54
N GLY A 380 -2.78 -1.88 -10.81
CA GLY A 380 -4.23 -1.79 -10.68
C GLY A 380 -4.91 -1.47 -12.01
N VAL A 381 -4.37 -0.52 -12.78
CA VAL A 381 -4.88 -0.17 -14.13
C VAL A 381 -4.75 -1.34 -15.09
N VAL A 382 -3.62 -2.06 -15.10
CA VAL A 382 -3.44 -3.25 -15.94
C VAL A 382 -4.43 -4.34 -15.56
N GLY A 383 -4.53 -4.69 -14.28
CA GLY A 383 -5.44 -5.74 -13.81
C GLY A 383 -6.91 -5.41 -14.10
N GLY A 384 -7.32 -4.17 -13.83
CA GLY A 384 -8.66 -3.67 -14.15
C GLY A 384 -8.93 -3.66 -15.65
N GLY A 385 -7.99 -3.14 -16.44
CA GLY A 385 -8.11 -3.04 -17.89
C GLY A 385 -8.20 -4.39 -18.60
N VAL A 386 -7.41 -5.40 -18.19
CA VAL A 386 -7.53 -6.76 -18.75
C VAL A 386 -8.87 -7.39 -18.39
N SER A 387 -9.29 -7.28 -17.13
CA SER A 387 -10.61 -7.76 -16.70
C SER A 387 -11.71 -7.11 -17.54
N ALA A 388 -11.50 -5.83 -17.87
CA ALA A 388 -12.41 -5.05 -18.68
C ALA A 388 -12.51 -5.47 -20.14
N MET A 389 -11.38 -5.78 -20.75
CA MET A 389 -11.34 -6.31 -22.11
C MET A 389 -11.99 -7.69 -22.23
N VAL A 390 -11.98 -8.48 -21.15
CA VAL A 390 -12.55 -9.83 -21.17
C VAL A 390 -14.07 -9.80 -20.97
N ALA A 391 -14.59 -8.95 -20.09
CA ALA A 391 -16.03 -8.92 -19.79
C ALA A 391 -16.80 -7.94 -20.67
N GLY A 392 -16.22 -6.83 -21.12
CA GLY A 392 -16.87 -5.85 -21.97
C GLY A 392 -17.60 -6.41 -23.22
N PRO A 393 -17.00 -7.32 -24.01
CA PRO A 393 -17.69 -7.93 -25.16
C PRO A 393 -18.99 -8.67 -24.80
N TRP A 394 -19.01 -9.38 -23.66
CA TRP A 394 -20.21 -10.07 -23.18
C TRP A 394 -21.32 -9.10 -22.73
N VAL A 395 -20.93 -7.91 -22.27
CA VAL A 395 -21.87 -6.86 -21.85
C VAL A 395 -22.49 -6.17 -23.06
N LEU A 396 -21.68 -5.88 -24.09
CA LEU A 396 -22.17 -5.27 -25.35
C LEU A 396 -23.17 -6.17 -26.07
N GLU A 397 -22.93 -7.49 -26.11
CA GLU A 397 -23.87 -8.44 -26.71
C GLU A 397 -25.17 -8.63 -25.89
N ALA A 398 -25.14 -8.36 -24.58
CA ALA A 398 -26.27 -8.57 -23.69
C ALA A 398 -27.26 -7.39 -23.63
N GLY A 399 -26.91 -6.22 -24.17
CA GLY A 399 -27.81 -5.07 -24.33
C GLY A 399 -28.29 -4.38 -23.04
N GLU A 400 -27.59 -4.56 -21.92
CA GLU A 400 -27.91 -3.90 -20.64
C GLU A 400 -26.82 -2.90 -20.22
N GLY A 401 -27.27 -1.71 -19.79
CA GLY A 401 -26.43 -0.58 -19.42
C GLY A 401 -25.67 -0.76 -18.10
N HIS A 402 -24.39 -0.44 -18.18
CA HIS A 402 -23.42 -0.03 -17.15
C HIS A 402 -22.93 -1.04 -16.10
N VAL A 403 -21.75 -1.59 -16.44
CA VAL A 403 -20.46 -1.65 -15.70
C VAL A 403 -20.45 -2.04 -14.22
N ALA A 404 -19.71 -3.11 -13.91
CA ALA A 404 -18.97 -3.24 -12.66
C ALA A 404 -17.68 -4.05 -12.87
N GLU A 405 -16.73 -3.53 -13.65
CA GLU A 405 -15.37 -4.08 -13.74
C GLU A 405 -14.48 -3.36 -12.74
N ALA A 406 -14.66 -3.72 -11.47
CA ALA A 406 -13.82 -3.21 -10.40
C ALA A 406 -13.55 -4.31 -9.39
N THR A 407 -12.56 -5.17 -9.65
CA THR A 407 -11.60 -5.62 -8.63
C THR A 407 -10.55 -6.58 -9.22
N VAL A 408 -9.40 -6.02 -9.56
CA VAL A 408 -8.06 -6.63 -9.37
C VAL A 408 -7.19 -5.73 -8.47
N TYR A 409 -7.75 -4.59 -8.02
CA TYR A 409 -7.02 -3.40 -7.58
C TYR A 409 -6.14 -3.56 -6.31
N ALA A 410 -6.47 -4.47 -5.40
CA ALA A 410 -5.96 -4.34 -4.03
C ALA A 410 -4.70 -5.17 -3.72
N PHE A 411 -4.48 -6.27 -4.45
CA PHE A 411 -3.69 -7.37 -3.89
C PHE A 411 -2.21 -7.36 -4.28
N THR A 412 -1.91 -7.26 -5.58
CA THR A 412 -0.52 -7.18 -6.09
C THR A 412 0.21 -5.93 -5.58
N VAL A 413 -0.58 -4.93 -5.19
CA VAL A 413 -0.20 -3.58 -4.75
C VAL A 413 0.36 -3.57 -3.31
N GLY A 414 0.04 -4.56 -2.47
CA GLY A 414 0.52 -4.63 -1.08
C GLY A 414 1.95 -5.15 -0.92
N TYR A 415 2.35 -6.13 -1.75
CA TYR A 415 3.60 -6.89 -1.62
C TYR A 415 4.85 -6.03 -1.89
N PHE A 416 4.96 -5.38 -3.05
CA PHE A 416 6.16 -4.58 -3.37
C PHE A 416 6.26 -3.29 -2.57
N MET A 417 5.12 -2.67 -2.26
CA MET A 417 5.08 -1.57 -1.31
C MET A 417 5.72 -1.98 0.01
N ALA A 418 5.54 -3.22 0.45
CA ALA A 418 6.10 -3.70 1.71
C ALA A 418 7.59 -3.98 1.65
N CYS A 419 8.06 -4.66 0.60
CA CYS A 419 9.49 -4.95 0.44
C CYS A 419 10.28 -3.66 0.31
N VAL A 420 9.83 -2.74 -0.56
CA VAL A 420 10.47 -1.44 -0.73
C VAL A 420 10.32 -0.60 0.54
N ALA A 421 9.18 -0.70 1.24
CA ALA A 421 8.98 -0.08 2.55
C ALA A 421 10.03 -0.49 3.57
N ALA A 422 10.18 -1.80 3.77
CA ALA A 422 11.18 -2.35 4.66
C ALA A 422 12.60 -1.97 4.23
N TYR A 423 12.91 -2.01 2.93
CA TYR A 423 14.24 -1.69 2.41
C TYR A 423 14.69 -0.27 2.76
N HIS A 424 13.84 0.75 2.56
CA HIS A 424 14.18 2.12 2.95
C HIS A 424 14.24 2.29 4.48
N VAL A 425 13.33 1.64 5.21
CA VAL A 425 13.28 1.72 6.67
C VAL A 425 14.56 1.16 7.30
N VAL A 426 15.02 -0.01 6.84
CA VAL A 426 16.26 -0.62 7.33
C VAL A 426 17.46 0.24 6.97
N PHE A 427 17.48 0.84 5.77
CA PHE A 427 18.54 1.78 5.37
C PHE A 427 18.59 3.00 6.28
N ALA A 428 17.45 3.58 6.64
CA ALA A 428 17.37 4.74 7.52
C ALA A 428 17.86 4.44 8.95
N GLU A 429 17.60 3.23 9.45
CA GLU A 429 18.07 2.76 10.76
C GLU A 429 19.58 2.49 10.78
N ASN A 430 20.11 1.85 9.74
CA ASN A 430 21.54 1.54 9.65
C ASN A 430 22.08 1.72 8.20
N PRO A 431 22.51 2.94 7.84
CA PRO A 431 23.04 3.24 6.50
C PRO A 431 24.33 2.49 6.14
N GLN A 432 25.03 1.93 7.14
CA GLN A 432 26.29 1.20 6.97
C GLN A 432 26.12 -0.32 6.92
N ASN A 433 24.88 -0.83 6.92
CA ASN A 433 24.66 -2.26 6.84
C ASN A 433 25.22 -2.83 5.52
N ASN A 434 26.06 -3.87 5.65
CA ASN A 434 26.71 -4.55 4.54
C ASN A 434 25.75 -5.45 3.75
N GLU A 435 24.64 -5.89 4.35
CA GLU A 435 23.61 -6.64 3.64
C GLU A 435 22.80 -5.76 2.68
N MET A 436 22.88 -4.43 2.83
CA MET A 436 22.28 -3.48 1.91
C MET A 436 23.25 -3.09 0.79
N GLY A 437 22.78 -3.26 -0.44
CA GLY A 437 23.52 -2.86 -1.65
C GLY A 437 23.84 -1.36 -1.69
N SER A 438 24.74 -0.96 -2.58
CA SER A 438 25.14 0.45 -2.75
C SER A 438 24.08 1.34 -3.40
N CYS A 439 22.97 0.77 -3.87
CA CYS A 439 21.96 1.45 -4.69
C CYS A 439 21.42 2.77 -4.08
N ILE A 440 20.96 2.75 -2.81
CA ILE A 440 20.45 3.96 -2.15
C ILE A 440 21.57 5.00 -1.96
N ARG A 441 22.76 4.57 -1.52
CA ARG A 441 23.91 5.47 -1.29
C ARG A 441 24.33 6.19 -2.58
N GLU A 442 24.33 5.45 -3.69
CA GLU A 442 24.67 5.99 -4.99
C GLU A 442 23.64 7.01 -5.46
N GLN A 443 22.34 6.75 -5.26
CA GLN A 443 21.30 7.73 -5.62
C GLN A 443 21.35 8.98 -4.73
N MET A 444 21.59 8.84 -3.43
CA MET A 444 21.75 9.99 -2.54
C MET A 444 22.93 10.86 -2.97
N ARG A 445 24.06 10.27 -3.37
CA ARG A 445 25.19 11.00 -3.94
C ARG A 445 24.80 11.72 -5.23
N GLN A 446 24.10 11.05 -6.14
CA GLN A 446 23.64 11.66 -7.38
C GLN A 446 22.70 12.84 -7.15
N LEU A 447 21.77 12.72 -6.19
CA LEU A 447 20.85 13.80 -5.80
C LEU A 447 21.56 14.96 -5.10
N GLN A 448 22.69 14.72 -4.42
CA GLN A 448 23.52 15.77 -3.84
C GLN A 448 24.38 16.48 -4.90
N THR A 449 24.76 15.78 -5.97
CA THR A 449 25.61 16.34 -7.05
C THR A 449 24.84 16.99 -8.18
N SER A 450 23.55 16.71 -8.34
CA SER A 450 22.70 17.37 -9.34
C SER A 450 22.13 18.65 -8.72
N PRO A 451 22.50 19.85 -9.19
CA PRO A 451 21.75 21.05 -8.85
C PRO A 451 20.33 20.91 -9.40
N ASP A 452 19.35 21.40 -8.63
CA ASP A 452 17.91 21.31 -8.93
C ASP A 452 17.55 21.87 -10.33
#